data_AF-A0A928THC5-F1
#
_entry.id   AF-A0A928THC5-F1
#
_cell.length_a   1.000
_cell.length_b   1.000
_cell.length_c   1.000
_cell.angle_alpha   90.00
_cell.angle_beta   90.00
_cell.angle_gamma   90.00
#
_symmetry.space_group_name_H-M   'P 1'
#
loop_
_entity.id
_entity.type
_entity.pdbx_description
1 polymer ?
#
loop_
_entity_poly.entity_id
_entity_poly.type
_entity_poly.pdbx_seq_one_letter_code
_entity_poly.pdbx_strand_id
1 'polypeptide(L)'
;MAAINHPFGAAGRRILFPAPVGRINWWVVAAIVVVGVSATLPVLQNSTATDDGFAIQRARAEQVRLNGEIRQLESDVARLTSLARIQRRALDLGLSPASSPYFVTVDEPGPAPAKLPAEYLPRTASETGSPEPWWQSLIEWLPLPD
;
A
#
# COMPACT_ATOMS: atom_id res chain seq x y z
N MET A 1 88.38 -17.74 -8.57
CA MET A 1 86.96 -18.07 -8.75
C MET A 1 86.31 -18.15 -7.38
N ALA A 2 85.46 -17.19 -7.03
CA ALA A 2 84.55 -17.27 -5.88
C ALA A 2 83.37 -16.34 -6.18
N ALA A 3 82.17 -16.92 -6.18
CA ALA A 3 80.91 -16.25 -6.45
C ALA A 3 80.44 -15.48 -5.22
N ILE A 4 79.98 -14.24 -5.42
CA ILE A 4 79.28 -13.45 -4.39
C ILE A 4 77.82 -13.37 -4.81
N ASN A 5 76.96 -13.93 -3.94
CA ASN A 5 75.52 -14.05 -4.07
C ASN A 5 74.79 -12.69 -4.00
N HIS A 6 73.75 -12.59 -4.84
CA HIS A 6 72.56 -11.73 -4.78
C HIS A 6 71.80 -11.88 -3.44
N PRO A 7 70.89 -10.97 -2.97
CA PRO A 7 69.74 -10.50 -3.77
C PRO A 7 69.15 -9.10 -3.50
N PHE A 8 68.33 -8.69 -4.48
CA PHE A 8 67.42 -7.55 -4.46
C PHE A 8 66.44 -7.61 -3.28
N GLY A 9 66.53 -6.63 -2.38
CA GLY A 9 65.57 -6.42 -1.31
C GLY A 9 64.28 -5.82 -1.85
N ALA A 10 63.20 -6.60 -1.81
CA ALA A 10 61.84 -6.15 -2.04
C ALA A 10 61.44 -5.08 -0.99
N ALA A 11 61.17 -3.86 -1.46
CA ALA A 11 60.60 -2.79 -0.64
C ALA A 11 59.10 -3.04 -0.42
N GLY A 12 58.77 -3.96 0.49
CA GLY A 12 57.44 -4.09 1.06
C GLY A 12 57.14 -2.89 1.97
N ARG A 13 56.42 -1.89 1.46
CA ARG A 13 55.98 -0.73 2.23
C ARG A 13 54.91 -1.16 3.24
N ARG A 14 55.35 -1.60 4.43
CA ARG A 14 54.48 -1.86 5.58
C ARG A 14 53.87 -0.54 6.05
N ILE A 15 52.55 -0.41 5.92
CA ILE A 15 51.79 0.65 6.57
C ILE A 15 51.80 0.33 8.08
N LEU A 16 52.74 0.94 8.79
CA LEU A 16 52.76 0.95 10.25
C LEU A 16 51.65 1.90 10.71
N PHE A 17 50.51 1.35 11.13
CA PHE A 17 49.59 2.09 11.98
C PHE A 17 50.28 2.27 13.34
N PRO A 18 50.52 3.51 13.81
CA PRO A 18 50.97 3.71 15.18
C PRO A 18 49.82 3.28 16.10
N ALA A 19 50.02 2.21 16.86
CA ALA A 19 49.13 1.87 17.96
C ALA A 19 49.28 2.95 19.05
N PRO A 20 48.24 3.72 19.39
CA PRO A 20 48.34 4.67 20.48
C PRO A 20 48.30 3.89 21.80
N VAL A 21 49.46 3.65 22.42
CA VAL A 21 49.55 3.37 23.85
C VAL A 21 49.42 4.71 24.58
N GLY A 22 48.21 5.27 24.54
CA GLY A 22 47.88 6.59 25.08
C GLY A 22 46.73 6.47 26.06
N ARG A 23 46.90 7.09 27.24
CA ARG A 23 45.91 7.16 28.33
C ARG A 23 44.50 7.34 27.75
N ILE A 24 43.57 6.47 28.15
CA ILE A 24 42.18 6.50 27.69
C ILE A 24 41.65 7.93 27.89
N ASN A 25 41.38 8.60 26.77
CA ASN A 25 40.77 9.91 26.79
C ASN A 25 39.28 9.72 27.04
N TRP A 26 38.85 9.94 28.28
CA TRP A 26 37.45 9.78 28.71
C TRP A 26 36.47 10.60 27.87
N TRP A 27 36.91 11.72 27.28
CA TRP A 27 36.09 12.50 26.34
C TRP A 27 35.78 11.74 25.05
N VAL A 28 36.72 10.95 24.55
CA VAL A 28 36.51 10.11 23.34
C VAL A 28 35.54 8.99 23.66
N VAL A 29 35.66 8.37 24.84
CA VAL A 29 34.71 7.34 25.30
C VAL A 29 33.31 7.94 25.44
N ALA A 30 33.18 9.11 26.05
CA ALA A 30 31.91 9.82 26.18
C ALA A 30 31.30 10.15 24.80
N ALA A 31 32.11 10.63 23.85
CA ALA A 31 31.65 10.90 22.49
C ALA A 31 31.13 9.65 21.78
N ILE A 32 31.84 8.51 21.90
CA ILE A 32 31.41 7.23 21.32
C ILE A 32 30.09 6.76 21.93
N VAL A 33 29.94 6.87 23.27
CA VAL A 33 28.70 6.50 23.96
C VAL A 33 27.54 7.40 23.50
N VAL A 34 27.75 8.71 23.42
CA VAL A 34 26.72 9.66 22.97
C VAL A 34 26.30 9.37 21.53
N VAL A 35 27.24 9.12 20.63
CA VAL A 35 26.96 8.77 19.24
C VAL A 35 26.19 7.44 19.17
N GLY A 36 26.64 6.42 19.91
CA GLY A 36 25.97 5.11 19.95
C GLY A 36 24.53 5.18 20.46
N VAL A 37 24.27 5.95 21.52
CA VAL A 37 22.92 6.16 22.07
C VAL A 37 22.07 7.02 21.13
N SER A 38 22.65 8.04 20.49
CA SER A 38 21.94 8.88 19.51
C SER A 38 21.53 8.11 18.26
N ALA A 39 22.29 7.08 17.87
CA ALA A 39 22.01 6.26 16.70
C ALA A 39 20.87 5.24 16.93
N THR A 40 20.55 4.91 18.18
CA THR A 40 19.44 3.99 18.52
C THR A 40 18.11 4.70 18.76
N LEU A 41 18.13 5.99 19.06
CA LEU A 41 16.94 6.85 19.21
C LEU A 41 15.96 6.83 18.02
N PRO A 42 16.39 6.88 16.75
CA PRO A 42 15.49 6.85 15.60
C PRO A 42 14.69 5.54 15.48
N VAL A 43 15.27 4.42 15.90
CA VAL A 43 14.64 3.09 15.81
C VAL A 43 13.47 2.97 16.79
N LEU A 44 13.60 3.56 17.98
CA LEU A 44 12.53 3.63 18.98
C LEU A 44 11.40 4.57 18.54
N GLN A 45 11.72 5.69 17.89
CA GLN A 45 10.70 6.60 17.34
C GLN A 45 9.89 5.97 16.18
N ASN A 46 10.50 5.07 15.41
CA ASN A 46 9.83 4.40 14.30
C ASN A 46 8.79 3.36 14.75
N SER A 47 8.94 2.80 15.96
CA SER A 47 8.02 1.78 16.48
C SER A 47 6.68 2.36 16.93
N THR A 48 6.67 3.52 17.59
CA THR A 48 5.42 4.16 18.04
C THR A 48 4.64 4.79 16.88
N ALA A 49 5.32 5.33 15.87
CA ALA A 49 4.68 5.88 14.68
C ALA A 49 3.96 4.80 13.84
N THR A 50 4.46 3.56 13.89
CA THR A 50 3.88 2.43 13.15
C THR A 50 2.62 1.89 13.85
N ASP A 51 2.64 1.74 15.19
CA ASP A 51 1.47 1.28 15.96
C ASP A 51 0.31 2.29 15.94
N ASP A 52 0.62 3.58 16.07
CA ASP A 52 -0.39 4.64 15.96
C ASP A 52 -0.98 4.70 14.54
N GLY A 53 -0.16 4.47 13.51
CA GLY A 53 -0.59 4.39 12.12
C GLY A 53 -1.60 3.26 11.87
N PHE A 54 -1.36 2.08 12.45
CA PHE A 54 -2.29 0.95 12.35
C PHE A 54 -3.60 1.21 13.08
N ALA A 55 -3.57 1.83 14.26
CA ALA A 55 -4.79 2.21 14.99
C ALA A 55 -5.64 3.20 14.19
N ILE A 56 -5.00 4.21 13.58
CA ILE A 56 -5.68 5.19 12.72
C ILE A 56 -6.27 4.52 11.47
N GLN A 57 -5.54 3.61 10.83
CA GLN A 57 -6.04 2.89 9.67
C GLN A 57 -7.26 2.02 10.01
N ARG A 58 -7.24 1.32 11.16
CA ARG A 58 -8.39 0.54 11.64
C ARG A 58 -9.60 1.43 11.91
N ALA A 59 -9.39 2.56 12.59
CA ALA A 59 -10.47 3.51 12.86
C ALA A 59 -11.07 4.10 11.56
N ARG A 60 -10.23 4.43 10.57
CA ARG A 60 -10.69 4.89 9.26
C ARG A 60 -11.46 3.83 8.50
N ALA A 61 -10.99 2.58 8.50
CA ALA A 61 -11.69 1.47 7.86
C ALA A 61 -13.08 1.26 8.49
N GLU A 62 -13.15 1.32 9.82
CA GLU A 62 -14.42 1.20 10.54
C GLU A 62 -15.36 2.36 10.24
N GLN A 63 -14.85 3.60 10.19
CA GLN A 63 -15.65 4.76 9.82
C GLN A 63 -16.22 4.64 8.40
N VAL A 64 -15.42 4.15 7.44
CA VAL A 64 -15.88 3.91 6.07
C VAL A 64 -16.97 2.84 6.03
N ARG A 65 -16.80 1.74 6.79
CA ARG A 65 -17.81 0.68 6.91
C ARG A 65 -19.14 1.22 7.44
N LEU A 66 -19.11 1.92 8.57
CA LEU A 66 -20.30 2.48 9.20
C LEU A 66 -21.02 3.50 8.30
N ASN A 67 -20.27 4.36 7.61
CA ASN A 67 -20.84 5.29 6.64
C ASN A 67 -21.51 4.57 5.45
N GLY A 68 -20.95 3.43 5.02
CA GLY A 68 -21.57 2.58 4.02
C GLY A 68 -22.92 2.04 4.48
N GLU A 69 -22.98 1.52 5.71
CA GLU A 69 -24.21 1.00 6.31
C GLU A 69 -25.28 2.09 6.45
N ILE A 70 -24.91 3.28 6.90
CA ILE A 70 -25.82 4.43 7.01
C ILE A 70 -26.44 4.75 5.64
N ARG A 71 -25.63 4.88 4.59
CA ARG A 71 -26.13 5.19 3.24
C ARG A 71 -27.07 4.10 2.71
N GLN A 72 -26.78 2.84 3.01
CA GLN A 72 -27.65 1.73 2.62
C GLN A 72 -28.99 1.81 3.35
N LEU A 73 -28.98 2.05 4.66
CA LEU A 73 -30.20 2.24 5.45
C LEU A 73 -31.01 3.46 4.98
N GLU A 74 -30.34 4.58 4.69
CA GLU A 74 -30.98 5.78 4.16
C GLU A 74 -31.66 5.52 2.81
N SER A 75 -31.02 4.74 1.93
CA SER A 75 -31.61 4.30 0.66
C SER A 75 -32.84 3.43 0.88
N ASP A 76 -32.79 2.49 1.83
CA ASP A 76 -33.93 1.62 2.15
C ASP A 76 -35.10 2.41 2.75
N VAL A 77 -34.84 3.36 3.64
CA VAL A 77 -35.85 4.28 4.17
C VAL A 77 -36.43 5.14 3.06
N ALA A 78 -35.60 5.69 2.17
CA ALA A 78 -36.06 6.46 1.03
C ALA A 78 -36.96 5.61 0.11
N ARG A 79 -36.59 4.35 -0.13
CA ARG A 79 -37.38 3.42 -0.94
C ARG A 79 -38.74 3.14 -0.30
N LEU A 80 -38.78 2.80 0.99
CA LEU A 80 -40.01 2.50 1.73
C LEU A 80 -40.95 3.72 1.80
N THR A 81 -40.39 4.90 2.08
CA THR A 81 -41.17 6.15 2.16
C THR A 81 -41.60 6.66 0.79
N SER A 82 -40.80 6.41 -0.26
CA SER A 82 -41.12 6.86 -1.61
C SER A 82 -42.41 6.25 -2.13
N LEU A 83 -42.65 4.96 -1.89
CA LEU A 83 -43.83 4.27 -2.41
C LEU A 83 -45.12 4.83 -1.81
N ALA A 84 -45.16 5.02 -0.50
CA ALA A 84 -46.31 5.61 0.18
C ALA A 84 -46.56 7.05 -0.28
N ARG A 85 -45.49 7.84 -0.48
CA ARG A 85 -45.57 9.21 -1.00
C ARG A 85 -46.08 9.24 -2.45
N ILE A 86 -45.57 8.36 -3.31
CA ILE A 86 -45.99 8.23 -4.71
C ILE A 86 -47.46 7.80 -4.77
N GLN A 87 -47.87 6.81 -3.97
CA GLN A 87 -49.25 6.36 -3.92
C GLN A 87 -50.18 7.48 -3.48
N ARG A 88 -49.84 8.21 -2.41
CA ARG A 88 -50.65 9.35 -1.96
C ARG A 88 -50.75 10.42 -3.03
N ARG A 89 -49.63 10.77 -3.68
CA ARG A 89 -49.64 11.75 -4.77
C ARG A 89 -50.42 11.29 -6.00
N ALA A 90 -50.37 10.01 -6.33
CA ALA A 90 -51.15 9.43 -7.42
C ALA A 90 -52.66 9.53 -7.13
N LEU A 91 -53.07 9.21 -5.89
CA LEU A 91 -54.46 9.37 -5.45
C LEU A 91 -54.92 10.84 -5.50
N ASP A 92 -54.07 11.79 -5.07
CA ASP A 92 -54.36 13.23 -5.17
C ASP A 92 -54.55 13.68 -6.63
N LEU A 93 -53.88 13.03 -7.58
CA LEU A 93 -54.02 13.27 -9.02
C LEU A 93 -55.20 12.49 -9.65
N GLY A 94 -55.98 11.77 -8.84
CA GLY A 94 -57.08 10.93 -9.33
C GLY A 94 -56.63 9.65 -10.05
N LEU A 95 -55.35 9.29 -9.96
CA LEU A 95 -54.85 8.04 -10.51
C LEU A 95 -55.21 6.88 -9.58
N SER A 96 -55.58 5.75 -10.17
CA SER A 96 -55.88 4.51 -9.46
C SER A 96 -55.08 3.34 -10.03
N PRO A 97 -54.82 2.28 -9.26
CA PRO A 97 -54.19 1.07 -9.77
C PRO A 97 -55.01 0.48 -10.92
N ALA A 98 -54.38 0.24 -12.06
CA ALA A 98 -55.05 -0.35 -13.21
C ALA A 98 -55.35 -1.83 -12.95
N SER A 99 -56.63 -2.21 -13.02
CA SER A 99 -57.06 -3.62 -12.83
C SER A 99 -56.68 -4.52 -14.02
N SER A 100 -56.53 -3.95 -15.22
CA SER A 100 -56.20 -4.68 -16.45
C SER A 100 -55.26 -3.86 -17.33
N PRO A 101 -53.93 -4.11 -17.28
CA PRO A 101 -52.99 -3.38 -18.12
C PRO A 101 -53.13 -3.80 -19.60
N TYR A 102 -53.04 -2.83 -20.50
CA TYR A 102 -52.95 -3.06 -21.94
C TYR A 102 -51.48 -3.06 -22.35
N PHE A 103 -51.00 -4.16 -22.93
CA PHE A 103 -49.62 -4.27 -23.42
C PHE A 103 -49.57 -3.87 -24.90
N VAL A 104 -48.77 -2.87 -25.22
CA VAL A 104 -48.50 -2.46 -26.60
C VAL A 104 -47.15 -3.05 -27.01
N THR A 105 -47.14 -3.92 -28.00
CA THR A 105 -45.91 -4.39 -28.65
C THR A 105 -45.53 -3.39 -29.74
N VAL A 106 -44.28 -2.92 -29.70
CA VAL A 106 -43.71 -2.07 -30.74
C VAL A 106 -42.74 -2.92 -31.54
N ASP A 107 -43.04 -3.16 -32.81
CA ASP A 107 -42.24 -4.03 -33.70
C ASP A 107 -41.04 -3.29 -34.34
N GLU A 108 -40.76 -2.07 -33.91
CA GLU A 108 -39.63 -1.29 -34.40
C GLU A 108 -38.33 -1.76 -33.72
N PRO A 109 -37.26 -2.05 -34.50
CA PRO A 109 -35.97 -2.40 -33.92
C PRO A 109 -35.47 -1.25 -33.05
N GLY A 110 -35.19 -1.57 -31.77
CA GLY A 110 -34.66 -0.59 -30.82
C GLY A 110 -33.35 0.04 -31.32
N PRO A 111 -33.06 1.30 -30.91
CA PRO A 111 -31.83 1.97 -31.30
C PRO A 111 -30.61 1.11 -30.92
N ALA A 112 -29.56 1.21 -31.73
CA ALA A 112 -28.32 0.46 -31.50
C ALA A 112 -27.88 0.54 -30.03
N PRO A 113 -27.48 -0.58 -29.39
CA PRO A 113 -27.15 -0.61 -27.98
C PRO A 113 -26.20 0.53 -27.62
N ALA A 114 -26.51 1.25 -26.55
CA ALA A 114 -25.65 2.33 -26.07
C ALA A 114 -24.24 1.78 -25.88
N LYS A 115 -23.25 2.47 -26.46
CA LYS A 115 -21.83 2.16 -26.22
C LYS A 115 -21.55 2.42 -24.75
N LEU A 116 -21.63 1.37 -23.94
CA LEU A 116 -21.30 1.44 -22.53
C LEU A 116 -19.79 1.70 -22.42
N PRO A 117 -19.37 2.75 -21.69
CA PRO A 117 -17.96 2.92 -21.34
C PRO A 117 -17.43 1.65 -20.67
N ALA A 118 -16.18 1.28 -20.96
CA ALA A 118 -15.59 0.01 -20.51
C ALA A 118 -15.62 -0.18 -18.98
N GLU A 119 -15.76 0.90 -18.24
CA GLU A 119 -15.92 0.96 -16.77
C GLU A 119 -17.22 0.32 -16.25
N TYR A 120 -18.28 0.21 -17.06
CA TYR A 120 -19.54 -0.44 -16.69
C TYR A 120 -19.62 -1.91 -17.11
N LEU A 121 -18.61 -2.41 -17.84
CA LEU A 121 -18.52 -3.82 -18.15
C LEU A 121 -17.99 -4.57 -16.92
N PRO A 122 -18.51 -5.77 -16.60
CA PRO A 122 -17.95 -6.60 -15.55
C PRO A 122 -16.45 -6.81 -15.83
N ARG A 123 -15.60 -6.37 -14.91
CA ARG A 123 -14.15 -6.51 -15.06
C ARG A 123 -13.82 -8.00 -15.09
N THR A 124 -13.53 -8.53 -16.27
CA THR A 124 -12.91 -9.85 -16.41
C THR A 124 -11.63 -9.80 -15.61
N ALA A 125 -11.48 -10.70 -14.64
CA ALA A 125 -10.31 -10.76 -13.78
C ALA A 125 -9.07 -10.85 -14.67
N SER A 126 -8.34 -9.74 -14.80
CA SER A 126 -6.99 -9.77 -15.33
C SER A 126 -6.21 -10.69 -14.42
N GLU A 127 -5.62 -11.75 -14.95
CA GLU A 127 -4.61 -12.53 -14.26
C GLU A 127 -3.56 -11.54 -13.75
N THR A 128 -3.61 -11.24 -12.46
CA THR A 128 -2.54 -10.59 -11.74
C THR A 128 -1.32 -11.47 -11.90
N GLY A 129 -0.48 -11.17 -12.89
CA GLY A 129 0.91 -11.61 -12.89
C GLY A 129 1.45 -11.26 -11.52
N SER A 130 1.81 -12.29 -10.75
CA SER A 130 2.30 -12.11 -9.39
C SER A 130 3.50 -11.16 -9.44
N PRO A 131 3.49 -10.04 -8.71
CA PRO A 131 4.63 -9.14 -8.68
C PRO A 131 5.84 -9.94 -8.20
N GLU A 132 6.96 -9.86 -8.94
CA GLU A 132 8.18 -10.57 -8.58
C GLU A 132 8.51 -10.27 -7.11
N PRO A 133 8.65 -11.32 -6.29
CA PRO A 133 9.10 -11.15 -4.94
C PRO A 133 10.43 -10.40 -4.90
N TRP A 134 10.48 -9.31 -4.13
CA TRP A 134 11.65 -8.45 -3.97
C TRP A 134 12.96 -9.19 -3.63
N TRP A 135 12.87 -10.41 -3.09
CA TRP A 135 14.02 -11.25 -2.78
C TRP A 135 14.72 -11.80 -4.04
N GLN A 136 14.01 -11.97 -5.17
CA GLN A 136 14.62 -12.40 -6.43
C GLN A 136 15.61 -11.35 -6.94
N SER A 137 15.28 -10.06 -6.86
CA SER A 137 16.17 -8.96 -7.22
C SER A 137 17.46 -8.92 -6.37
N LEU A 138 17.42 -9.48 -5.16
CA LEU A 138 18.56 -9.50 -4.24
C LEU A 138 19.49 -10.70 -4.51
N ILE A 139 18.96 -11.80 -5.04
CA ILE A 139 19.73 -12.99 -5.43
C ILE A 139 20.42 -12.78 -6.77
N GLU A 140 19.78 -12.09 -7.73
CA GLU A 140 20.41 -11.77 -9.03
C GLU A 140 21.67 -10.90 -8.90
N TRP A 141 21.77 -10.10 -7.83
CA TRP A 141 22.93 -9.26 -7.58
C TRP A 141 24.15 -10.03 -7.05
N LEU A 142 23.98 -11.29 -6.63
CA LEU A 142 25.07 -12.08 -6.06
C LEU A 142 25.80 -12.88 -7.16
N PRO A 143 27.11 -12.63 -7.42
CA PRO A 143 27.89 -13.46 -8.33
C PRO A 143 28.18 -14.80 -7.65
N LEU A 144 27.35 -15.81 -7.93
CA LEU A 144 27.64 -17.19 -7.59
C LEU A 144 28.76 -17.69 -8.52
N PRO A 145 29.93 -18.13 -8.00
CA PRO A 145 30.86 -18.90 -8.80
C PRO A 145 30.27 -20.29 -9.07
N ASP A 146 30.42 -20.77 -10.32
CA ASP A 146 30.03 -22.12 -10.76
C ASP A 146 30.59 -23.25 -9.88
#